data_AF-A0A4U9W5H6-F1
#
_entry.id   AF-A0A4U9W5H6-F1
#
_cell.length_a   1.000
_cell.length_b   1.000
_cell.length_c   1.000
_cell.angle_alpha   90.00
_cell.angle_beta   90.00
_cell.angle_gamma   90.00
#
_symmetry.space_group_name_H-M   'P 1'
#
loop_
_entity.id
_entity.type
_entity.pdbx_description
1 polymer ?
#
loop_
_entity_poly.entity_id
_entity_poly.type
_entity_poly.pdbx_seq_one_letter_code
_entity_poly.pdbx_strand_id
1 'polypeptide(L)'
;MALVLVMMAAPAVQAEETAVVKDSVKSVVSGVIASGKDALSGLKDGVDDGRQSGSSIDGAIIVTDKDNLVKNVTASVSAIEKVAAQEYKVTLSLRNKTDKIVRLSNLNESKSLMLLDKEGFVSPLKTALVPGDANITIPENAAVRVRYVFADVEDTPAMLRLYGLDIPVPAVVNQ
;
A
#
# COMPACT_ATOMS: atom_id res chain seq x y z
N MET A 1 49.19 -34.65 51.91
CA MET A 1 50.16 -35.55 51.23
C MET A 1 50.65 -34.79 50.00
N ALA A 2 51.93 -34.40 50.00
CA ALA A 2 52.84 -34.04 48.89
C ALA A 2 52.35 -33.01 47.82
N LEU A 3 53.13 -32.09 47.23
CA LEU A 3 54.57 -31.87 47.14
C LEU A 3 54.84 -30.44 46.60
N VAL A 4 55.36 -29.55 47.45
CA VAL A 4 56.64 -28.82 47.31
C VAL A 4 57.22 -28.62 45.87
N LEU A 5 57.32 -27.32 45.47
CA LEU A 5 58.56 -26.58 45.13
C LEU A 5 58.95 -26.30 43.65
N VAL A 6 58.84 -25.00 43.31
CA VAL A 6 59.86 -24.05 42.74
C VAL A 6 60.67 -24.49 41.51
N MET A 7 60.71 -23.67 40.45
CA MET A 7 61.77 -22.67 40.21
C MET A 7 61.68 -22.04 38.81
N MET A 8 62.12 -20.80 38.72
CA MET A 8 62.18 -19.96 37.52
C MET A 8 63.38 -20.30 36.62
N ALA A 9 63.25 -20.11 35.31
CA ALA A 9 64.30 -19.57 34.42
C ALA A 9 63.79 -19.34 32.99
N ALA A 10 64.04 -18.15 32.44
CA ALA A 10 64.25 -17.86 31.01
C ALA A 10 65.70 -17.32 30.87
N PRO A 11 66.30 -17.03 29.69
CA PRO A 11 65.88 -17.20 28.29
C PRO A 11 66.97 -17.89 27.41
N ALA A 12 66.70 -18.15 26.12
CA ALA A 12 67.76 -18.23 25.09
C ALA A 12 67.20 -17.94 23.71
N VAL A 13 67.52 -16.74 23.20
CA VAL A 13 67.50 -16.38 21.79
C VAL A 13 68.77 -16.94 21.16
N GLN A 14 68.65 -17.70 20.06
CA GLN A 14 69.65 -17.66 19.00
C GLN A 14 68.97 -17.67 17.63
N ALA A 15 69.50 -16.76 16.82
CA ALA A 15 69.08 -16.39 15.50
C ALA A 15 69.56 -17.39 14.44
N GLU A 16 68.78 -17.54 13.38
CA GLU A 16 69.34 -17.43 12.03
C GLU A 16 68.38 -16.63 11.16
N GLU A 17 68.93 -15.54 10.63
CA GLU A 17 68.35 -14.64 9.65
C GLU A 17 68.71 -15.19 8.27
N THR A 18 67.75 -15.46 7.40
CA THR A 18 67.93 -15.27 5.94
C THR A 18 66.59 -15.12 5.23
N ALA A 19 66.52 -14.04 4.47
CA ALA A 19 65.38 -13.51 3.76
C ALA A 19 64.68 -14.48 2.80
N VAL A 20 63.35 -14.59 2.91
CA VAL A 20 62.46 -14.74 1.74
C VAL A 20 61.16 -13.96 1.98
N VAL A 21 61.13 -12.75 1.44
CA VAL A 21 60.01 -12.15 0.68
C VAL A 21 58.60 -12.24 1.29
N LYS A 22 58.18 -11.09 1.85
CA LYS A 22 56.89 -10.40 1.58
C LYS A 22 55.86 -11.20 0.76
N ASP A 23 54.95 -11.92 1.41
CA ASP A 23 53.62 -12.23 0.83
C ASP A 23 52.64 -12.79 1.88
N SER A 24 52.33 -12.00 2.92
CA SER A 24 51.28 -12.40 3.89
C SER A 24 50.42 -11.26 4.41
N VAL A 25 50.36 -10.13 3.69
CA VAL A 25 49.47 -9.01 4.04
C VAL A 25 48.47 -8.75 2.91
N LYS A 26 47.70 -9.77 2.50
CA LYS A 26 46.50 -9.59 1.67
C LYS A 26 45.53 -10.76 1.88
N SER A 27 44.71 -10.71 2.92
CA SER A 27 43.30 -11.22 2.89
C SER A 27 42.71 -11.33 4.29
N VAL A 28 42.45 -10.21 4.98
CA VAL A 28 41.35 -10.18 5.96
C VAL A 28 40.77 -8.75 6.04
N VAL A 29 40.39 -8.14 4.92
CA VAL A 29 39.51 -6.94 4.93
C VAL A 29 38.64 -6.97 3.68
N SER A 30 37.52 -7.70 3.69
CA SER A 30 36.43 -7.54 2.70
C SER A 30 35.07 -8.12 3.16
N GLY A 31 34.89 -8.38 4.45
CA GLY A 31 33.79 -9.21 4.92
C GLY A 31 32.68 -8.55 5.72
N VAL A 32 32.53 -7.21 5.76
CA VAL A 32 31.45 -6.57 6.55
C VAL A 32 31.12 -5.15 6.07
N ILE A 33 30.58 -4.99 4.85
CA ILE A 33 29.87 -3.74 4.48
C ILE A 33 28.52 -4.03 3.77
N ALA A 34 28.24 -5.26 3.36
CA ALA A 34 27.03 -5.57 2.58
C ALA A 34 25.73 -5.77 3.39
N SER A 35 25.78 -5.97 4.71
CA SER A 35 24.58 -6.37 5.49
C SER A 35 23.68 -5.23 5.96
N GLY A 36 24.07 -3.96 5.78
CA GLY A 36 23.28 -2.82 6.27
C GLY A 36 22.20 -2.33 5.29
N LYS A 37 22.41 -2.51 3.99
CA LYS A 37 21.49 -2.01 2.95
C LYS A 37 20.30 -2.95 2.74
N ASP A 38 20.53 -4.26 2.79
CA ASP A 38 19.49 -5.27 2.54
C ASP A 38 18.53 -5.46 3.74
N ALA A 39 18.97 -5.13 4.95
CA ALA A 39 18.13 -5.16 6.15
C ALA A 39 17.10 -4.01 6.19
N LEU A 40 17.43 -2.85 5.61
CA LEU A 40 16.54 -1.69 5.55
C LEU A 40 15.52 -1.78 4.39
N SER A 41 15.89 -2.39 3.26
CA SER A 41 14.93 -2.69 2.19
C SER A 41 13.92 -3.75 2.63
N GLY A 42 14.38 -4.81 3.31
CA GLY A 42 13.49 -5.86 3.83
C GLY A 42 12.48 -5.37 4.87
N LEU A 43 12.80 -4.30 5.62
CA LEU A 43 11.87 -3.70 6.57
C LEU A 43 10.75 -2.90 5.88
N LYS A 44 11.07 -2.20 4.80
CA LYS A 44 10.09 -1.45 4.00
C LYS A 44 9.20 -2.39 3.19
N ASP A 45 9.80 -3.39 2.55
CA ASP A 45 9.07 -4.40 1.79
C ASP A 45 8.20 -5.26 2.73
N GLY A 46 8.67 -5.60 3.94
CA GLY A 46 7.89 -6.35 4.92
C GLY A 46 6.69 -5.59 5.50
N VAL A 47 6.76 -4.26 5.60
CA VAL A 47 5.62 -3.42 6.03
C VAL A 47 4.61 -3.26 4.89
N ASP A 48 5.06 -3.02 3.67
CA ASP A 48 4.18 -2.87 2.51
C ASP A 48 3.51 -4.22 2.16
N ASP A 49 4.29 -5.31 2.12
CA ASP A 49 3.78 -6.67 1.88
C ASP A 49 2.91 -7.15 3.04
N GLY A 50 3.29 -6.92 4.30
CA GLY A 50 2.45 -7.26 5.48
C GLY A 50 1.10 -6.53 5.52
N ARG A 51 1.04 -5.29 5.00
CA ARG A 51 -0.22 -4.54 4.85
C ARG A 51 -1.03 -5.00 3.64
N GLN A 52 -0.38 -5.45 2.55
CA GLN A 52 -1.04 -6.04 1.38
C GLN A 52 -1.52 -7.49 1.61
N SER A 53 -0.80 -8.25 2.44
CA SER A 53 -0.97 -9.70 2.63
C SER A 53 -1.77 -10.07 3.88
N GLY A 54 -2.38 -9.09 4.56
CA GLY A 54 -3.47 -9.33 5.50
C GLY A 54 -4.66 -9.93 4.74
N SER A 55 -4.59 -11.22 4.40
CA SER A 55 -5.65 -11.90 3.68
C SER A 55 -6.91 -11.81 4.51
N SER A 56 -7.99 -11.34 3.90
CA SER A 56 -9.28 -11.33 4.57
C SER A 56 -9.61 -12.73 5.10
N ILE A 57 -10.15 -12.82 6.32
CA ILE A 57 -10.45 -14.09 7.02
C ILE A 57 -11.41 -14.95 6.18
N ASP A 58 -12.26 -14.30 5.39
CA ASP A 58 -13.23 -14.90 4.47
C ASP A 58 -12.69 -15.13 3.04
N GLY A 59 -11.39 -14.89 2.80
CA GLY A 59 -10.76 -15.04 1.49
C GLY A 59 -11.10 -13.94 0.48
N ALA A 60 -11.74 -12.84 0.91
CA ALA A 60 -12.03 -11.71 0.03
C ALA A 60 -10.75 -11.05 -0.52
N ILE A 61 -10.81 -10.67 -1.79
CA ILE A 61 -9.79 -9.83 -2.44
C ILE A 61 -9.99 -8.40 -1.93
N ILE A 62 -9.02 -7.89 -1.18
CA ILE A 62 -9.04 -6.50 -0.69
C ILE A 62 -8.50 -5.57 -1.78
N VAL A 63 -9.23 -4.49 -2.07
CA VAL A 63 -8.89 -3.48 -3.07
C VAL A 63 -8.73 -2.13 -2.38
N THR A 64 -7.53 -1.56 -2.45
CA THR A 64 -7.19 -0.23 -1.91
C THR A 64 -6.45 0.66 -2.92
N ASP A 65 -6.28 0.19 -4.15
CA ASP A 65 -5.51 0.87 -5.19
C ASP A 65 -6.13 0.68 -6.58
N LYS A 66 -5.66 1.48 -7.54
CA LYS A 66 -6.13 1.51 -8.92
C LYS A 66 -5.95 0.18 -9.64
N ASP A 67 -4.80 -0.45 -9.48
CA ASP A 67 -4.42 -1.63 -10.27
C ASP A 67 -5.28 -2.82 -9.87
N ASN A 68 -5.46 -3.02 -8.56
CA ASN A 68 -6.38 -4.00 -8.00
C ASN A 68 -7.84 -3.69 -8.32
N LEU A 69 -8.24 -2.41 -8.37
CA LEU A 69 -9.59 -2.03 -8.80
C LEU A 69 -9.85 -2.45 -10.24
N VAL A 70 -8.98 -2.05 -11.18
CA VAL A 70 -9.16 -2.33 -12.61
C VAL A 70 -9.10 -3.83 -12.90
N LYS A 71 -8.23 -4.56 -12.20
CA LYS A 71 -8.09 -6.01 -12.34
C LYS A 71 -9.35 -6.76 -11.90
N ASN A 72 -9.92 -6.40 -10.75
CA ASN A 72 -10.96 -7.21 -10.10
C ASN A 72 -12.39 -6.68 -10.28
N VAL A 73 -12.56 -5.40 -10.65
CA VAL A 73 -13.86 -4.72 -10.70
C VAL A 73 -14.03 -3.92 -11.99
N THR A 74 -15.26 -3.91 -12.54
CA THR A 74 -15.69 -2.88 -13.50
C THR A 74 -16.43 -1.81 -12.73
N ALA A 75 -15.91 -0.58 -12.75
CA ALA A 75 -16.52 0.57 -12.09
C ALA A 75 -17.06 1.56 -13.13
N SER A 76 -18.28 2.08 -12.91
CA SER A 76 -18.92 3.06 -13.78
C SER A 76 -19.89 3.93 -12.99
N VAL A 77 -19.99 5.22 -13.32
CA VAL A 77 -21.05 6.07 -12.77
C VAL A 77 -22.33 5.87 -13.58
N SER A 78 -23.36 5.31 -12.94
CA SER A 78 -24.63 5.00 -13.60
C SER A 78 -25.64 6.13 -13.57
N ALA A 79 -25.52 7.07 -12.63
CA ALA A 79 -26.37 8.25 -12.55
C ALA A 79 -25.70 9.35 -11.71
N ILE A 80 -26.03 10.59 -12.01
CA ILE A 80 -25.79 11.73 -11.15
C ILE A 80 -27.04 12.61 -11.10
N GLU A 81 -27.40 13.05 -9.90
CA GLU A 81 -28.59 13.83 -9.60
C GLU A 81 -28.19 15.04 -8.77
N LYS A 82 -28.65 16.24 -9.15
CA LYS A 82 -28.51 17.44 -8.30
C LYS A 82 -29.58 17.39 -7.21
N VAL A 83 -29.17 17.29 -5.95
CA VAL A 83 -30.10 17.12 -4.81
C VAL A 83 -30.25 18.39 -3.96
N ALA A 84 -29.32 19.34 -4.08
CA ALA A 84 -29.42 20.70 -3.54
C ALA A 84 -28.55 21.67 -4.36
N ALA A 85 -28.46 22.95 -3.96
CA ALA A 85 -27.75 24.00 -4.70
C ALA A 85 -26.31 23.62 -5.09
N GLN A 86 -25.56 23.03 -4.14
CA GLN A 86 -24.16 22.60 -4.27
C GLN A 86 -23.98 21.14 -3.83
N GLU A 87 -25.03 20.32 -3.97
CA GLU A 87 -24.98 18.92 -3.60
C GLU A 87 -25.41 18.01 -4.74
N TYR A 88 -24.61 16.98 -4.98
CA TYR A 88 -24.86 15.99 -6.00
C TYR A 88 -24.81 14.58 -5.42
N LYS A 89 -25.82 13.80 -5.77
CA LYS A 89 -25.88 12.37 -5.46
C LYS A 89 -25.37 11.59 -6.66
N VAL A 90 -24.29 10.85 -6.47
CA VAL A 90 -23.65 10.02 -7.50
C VAL A 90 -23.95 8.56 -7.22
N THR A 91 -24.47 7.85 -8.23
CA THR A 91 -24.70 6.40 -8.15
C THR A 91 -23.61 5.65 -8.91
N LEU A 92 -22.74 4.98 -8.16
CA LEU A 92 -21.66 4.15 -8.68
C LEU A 92 -22.15 2.71 -8.84
N SER A 93 -21.96 2.14 -10.02
CA SER A 93 -22.16 0.72 -10.30
C SER A 93 -20.81 0.00 -10.31
N LEU A 94 -20.70 -1.05 -9.50
CA LEU A 94 -19.50 -1.86 -9.33
C LEU A 94 -19.81 -3.32 -9.63
N ARG A 95 -19.13 -3.91 -10.61
CA ARG A 95 -19.29 -5.33 -10.98
C ARG A 95 -18.02 -6.09 -10.67
N ASN A 96 -18.15 -7.17 -9.90
CA ASN A 96 -17.07 -8.10 -9.64
C ASN A 96 -16.75 -8.91 -10.91
N LYS A 97 -15.46 -9.02 -11.25
CA LYS A 97 -14.95 -9.81 -12.40
C LYS A 97 -14.45 -11.19 -11.98
N THR A 98 -14.56 -11.53 -10.70
CA THR A 98 -13.95 -12.72 -10.09
C THR A 98 -15.00 -13.63 -9.46
N ASP A 99 -14.56 -14.85 -9.16
CA ASP A 99 -15.29 -15.88 -8.44
C ASP A 99 -15.12 -15.80 -6.91
N LYS A 100 -14.47 -14.73 -6.41
CA LYS A 100 -14.28 -14.45 -4.98
C LYS A 100 -14.99 -13.17 -4.61
N ILE A 101 -15.31 -13.02 -3.33
CA ILE A 101 -15.75 -11.73 -2.78
C ILE A 101 -14.64 -10.69 -3.02
N VAL A 102 -15.03 -9.50 -3.49
CA VAL A 102 -14.13 -8.35 -3.60
C VAL A 102 -14.56 -7.30 -2.58
N ARG A 103 -13.63 -6.78 -1.78
CA ARG A 103 -13.88 -5.72 -0.80
C ARG A 103 -13.05 -4.50 -1.12
N LEU A 104 -13.70 -3.43 -1.55
CA LEU A 104 -13.09 -2.10 -1.61
C LEU A 104 -12.99 -1.60 -0.17
N SER A 105 -11.80 -1.15 0.24
CA SER A 105 -11.54 -0.72 1.61
C SER A 105 -11.01 0.72 1.67
N ASN A 106 -11.13 1.36 2.82
CA ASN A 106 -10.55 2.67 3.09
C ASN A 106 -11.12 3.79 2.21
N LEU A 107 -12.41 3.74 1.88
CA LEU A 107 -13.08 4.81 1.12
C LEU A 107 -13.17 6.12 1.91
N ASN A 108 -12.96 6.08 3.22
CA ASN A 108 -12.86 7.24 4.09
C ASN A 108 -11.54 8.01 3.93
N GLU A 109 -10.51 7.43 3.29
CA GLU A 109 -9.28 8.14 3.01
C GLU A 109 -9.48 9.17 1.89
N SER A 110 -8.88 10.36 2.05
CA SER A 110 -9.12 11.53 1.18
C SER A 110 -8.82 11.31 -0.31
N LYS A 111 -7.99 10.30 -0.64
CA LYS A 111 -7.61 9.98 -2.01
C LYS A 111 -8.40 8.82 -2.62
N SER A 112 -9.26 8.18 -1.84
CA SER A 112 -9.97 6.97 -2.26
C SER A 112 -11.21 7.27 -3.08
N LEU A 113 -11.97 8.32 -2.74
CA LEU A 113 -13.22 8.67 -3.42
C LEU A 113 -13.39 10.19 -3.50
N MET A 114 -13.37 10.73 -4.72
CA MET A 114 -13.48 12.17 -4.97
C MET A 114 -14.38 12.44 -6.17
N LEU A 115 -15.15 13.53 -6.10
CA LEU A 115 -15.85 14.09 -7.26
C LEU A 115 -15.04 15.27 -7.77
N LEU A 116 -14.83 15.34 -9.08
CA LEU A 116 -14.05 16.39 -9.72
C LEU A 116 -14.84 17.06 -10.85
N ASP A 117 -14.61 18.36 -11.01
CA ASP A 117 -15.03 19.09 -12.21
C ASP A 117 -14.02 18.94 -13.36
N LYS A 118 -14.20 19.72 -14.44
CA LYS A 118 -13.32 19.69 -15.61
C LYS A 118 -11.95 20.33 -15.38
N GLU A 119 -11.82 21.22 -14.41
CA GLU A 119 -10.58 21.90 -14.07
C GLU A 119 -9.78 21.11 -13.02
N GLY A 120 -10.38 20.08 -12.44
CA GLY A 120 -9.76 19.18 -11.48
C GLY A 120 -9.95 19.59 -10.03
N PHE A 121 -10.85 20.54 -9.73
CA PHE A 121 -11.19 20.85 -8.34
C PHE A 121 -11.98 19.70 -7.74
N VAL A 122 -11.72 19.42 -6.47
CA VAL A 122 -12.29 18.29 -5.73
C VAL A 122 -13.44 18.76 -4.86
N SER A 123 -14.58 18.11 -4.98
CA SER A 123 -15.69 18.23 -4.03
C SER A 123 -15.70 17.05 -3.06
N PRO A 124 -15.78 17.30 -1.74
CA PRO A 124 -15.77 16.25 -0.73
C PRO A 124 -17.13 15.55 -0.59
N LEU A 125 -17.12 14.39 0.06
CA LEU A 125 -18.36 13.76 0.54
C LEU A 125 -19.05 14.67 1.56
N LYS A 126 -20.37 14.83 1.43
CA LYS A 126 -21.21 15.57 2.38
C LYS A 126 -21.11 14.99 3.80
N THR A 127 -21.03 13.67 3.90
CA THR A 127 -20.87 12.96 5.17
C THR A 127 -19.62 12.10 5.09
N ALA A 128 -18.67 12.35 6.00
CA ALA A 128 -17.48 11.54 6.10
C ALA A 128 -17.84 10.08 6.41
N LEU A 129 -17.20 9.14 5.72
CA LEU A 129 -17.38 7.72 5.98
C LEU A 129 -16.65 7.35 7.28
N VAL A 130 -17.40 6.81 8.24
CA VAL A 130 -16.78 6.17 9.41
C VAL A 130 -16.22 4.81 9.01
N PRO A 131 -15.23 4.25 9.74
CA PRO A 131 -14.57 2.99 9.34
C PRO A 131 -15.54 1.82 9.06
N GLY A 132 -16.69 1.75 9.73
CA GLY A 132 -17.71 0.72 9.46
C GLY A 132 -18.39 0.82 8.08
N ASP A 133 -18.47 2.04 7.54
CA ASP A 133 -19.13 2.34 6.26
C ASP A 133 -18.13 2.63 5.13
N ALA A 134 -16.83 2.60 5.44
CA ALA A 134 -15.74 2.91 4.52
C ALA A 134 -15.42 1.78 3.54
N ASN A 135 -16.18 0.68 3.58
CA ASN A 135 -15.93 -0.52 2.80
C ASN A 135 -17.14 -0.87 1.93
N ILE A 136 -16.89 -1.36 0.71
CA ILE A 136 -17.92 -1.94 -0.15
C ILE A 136 -17.56 -3.39 -0.39
N THR A 137 -18.47 -4.29 -0.04
CA THR A 137 -18.36 -5.71 -0.38
C THR A 137 -19.18 -6.01 -1.63
N ILE A 138 -18.53 -6.60 -2.62
CA ILE A 138 -19.12 -7.03 -3.89
C ILE A 138 -19.04 -8.56 -3.93
N PRO A 139 -20.17 -9.28 -3.89
CA PRO A 139 -20.17 -10.74 -3.97
C PRO A 139 -19.56 -11.24 -5.28
N GLU A 140 -19.12 -12.49 -5.29
CA GLU A 140 -18.63 -13.19 -6.47
C GLU A 140 -19.64 -13.13 -7.63
N ASN A 141 -19.15 -12.89 -8.84
CA ASN A 141 -19.96 -12.82 -10.07
C ASN A 141 -21.17 -11.84 -10.01
N ALA A 142 -21.20 -10.92 -9.05
CA ALA A 142 -22.31 -10.02 -8.81
C ALA A 142 -21.95 -8.56 -9.10
N ALA A 143 -22.96 -7.69 -9.03
CA ALA A 143 -22.78 -6.26 -9.09
C ALA A 143 -23.57 -5.58 -7.98
N VAL A 144 -23.03 -4.48 -7.46
CA VAL A 144 -23.67 -3.63 -6.46
C VAL A 144 -23.78 -2.20 -6.98
N ARG A 145 -24.76 -1.47 -6.44
CA ARG A 145 -24.88 -0.03 -6.63
C ARG A 145 -24.77 0.67 -5.28
N VAL A 146 -23.88 1.65 -5.20
CA VAL A 146 -23.70 2.48 -4.01
C VAL A 146 -23.95 3.93 -4.39
N ARG A 147 -24.36 4.74 -3.40
CA ARG A 147 -24.71 6.14 -3.61
C ARG A 147 -23.97 6.99 -2.60
N TYR A 148 -23.39 8.07 -3.09
CA TYR A 148 -22.68 9.05 -2.28
C TYR A 148 -23.21 10.44 -2.60
N VAL A 149 -23.37 11.25 -1.56
CA VAL A 149 -23.70 12.67 -1.71
C VAL A 149 -22.42 13.46 -1.51
N PHE A 150 -22.07 14.29 -2.49
CA PHE A 150 -20.98 15.24 -2.43
C PHE A 150 -21.55 16.62 -2.14
N ALA A 151 -20.82 17.42 -1.36
CA ALA A 151 -21.16 18.79 -1.01
C ALA A 151 -20.09 19.75 -1.55
N ASP A 152 -20.33 21.06 -1.42
CA ASP A 152 -19.42 22.11 -1.88
C ASP A 152 -19.04 21.94 -3.36
N VAL A 153 -20.02 21.52 -4.16
CA VAL A 153 -19.88 21.37 -5.61
C VAL A 153 -20.19 22.71 -6.27
N GLU A 154 -19.15 23.51 -6.52
CA GLU A 154 -19.25 24.83 -7.14
C GLU A 154 -19.54 24.74 -8.65
N ASP A 155 -18.85 23.82 -9.34
CA ASP A 155 -18.93 23.64 -10.78
C ASP A 155 -19.56 22.29 -11.20
N THR A 156 -19.83 22.14 -12.50
CA THR A 156 -20.46 20.92 -13.01
C THR A 156 -19.51 19.72 -12.87
N PRO A 157 -19.92 18.64 -12.18
CA PRO A 157 -19.10 17.44 -12.06
C PRO A 157 -18.78 16.81 -13.42
N ALA A 158 -17.54 16.35 -13.58
CA ALA A 158 -17.06 15.71 -14.80
C ALA A 158 -16.57 14.28 -14.54
N MET A 159 -15.85 14.05 -13.44
CA MET A 159 -15.20 12.78 -13.14
C MET A 159 -15.44 12.36 -11.70
N LEU A 160 -15.65 11.06 -11.48
CA LEU A 160 -15.52 10.44 -10.17
C LEU A 160 -14.18 9.71 -10.13
N ARG A 161 -13.29 10.10 -9.21
CA ARG A 161 -12.02 9.42 -8.99
C ARG A 161 -12.17 8.40 -7.87
N LEU A 162 -11.89 7.13 -8.19
CA LEU A 162 -11.90 5.99 -7.27
C LEU A 162 -10.52 5.33 -7.24
N TYR A 163 -9.80 5.44 -6.12
CA TYR A 163 -8.40 4.99 -5.97
C TYR A 163 -7.45 5.46 -7.09
N GLY A 164 -7.69 6.65 -7.66
CA GLY A 164 -6.91 7.18 -8.79
C GLY A 164 -7.33 6.69 -10.18
N LEU A 165 -8.41 5.90 -10.29
CA LEU A 165 -9.12 5.68 -11.54
C LEU A 165 -10.15 6.79 -11.75
N ASP A 166 -10.03 7.53 -12.86
CA ASP A 166 -10.99 8.55 -13.24
C ASP A 166 -12.11 7.94 -14.08
N ILE A 167 -13.33 8.07 -13.58
CA ILE A 167 -14.54 7.52 -14.19
C ILE A 167 -15.40 8.69 -14.66
N PRO A 168 -15.70 8.81 -15.98
CA PRO A 168 -16.59 9.85 -16.47
C PRO A 168 -17.96 9.79 -15.81
N VAL A 169 -18.47 10.94 -15.43
CA VAL A 169 -19.81 11.11 -14.89
C VAL A 169 -20.75 11.44 -16.06
N PRO A 170 -21.95 10.81 -16.15
CA PRO A 170 -22.93 11.13 -17.19
C PRO A 170 -23.52 12.53 -16.99
N ALA A 171 -24.25 13.03 -17.99
CA ALA A 171 -24.99 14.27 -17.85
C ALA A 171 -25.98 14.21 -16.65
N VAL A 172 -26.12 15.34 -15.97
CA VAL A 172 -27.01 15.47 -14.80
C VAL A 172 -28.46 15.26 -15.22
N VAL A 173 -29.12 14.30 -14.55
CA VAL A 173 -30.56 14.12 -14.70
C VAL A 173 -31.24 15.01 -13.66
N ASN A 174 -31.90 16.07 -14.12
CA ASN A 174 -32.75 16.89 -13.27
C ASN A 174 -34.06 16.10 -13.02
N GLN A 175 -34.39 15.87 -11.75
CA GLN A 175 -35.73 15.40 -11.36
C GLN A 175 -36.65 16.58 -11.11
#